data_AF-A0A2V8JM50-F1
#
_entry.id   AF-A0A2V8JM50-F1
#
_cell.length_a   1.000
_cell.length_b   1.000
_cell.length_c   1.000
_cell.angle_alpha   90.00
_cell.angle_beta   90.00
_cell.angle_gamma   90.00
#
_symmetry.space_group_name_H-M   'P 1'
#
loop_
_entity.id
_entity.type
_entity.pdbx_description
1 polymer ?
#
loop_
_entity_poly.entity_id
_entity_poly.type
_entity_poly.pdbx_seq_one_letter_code
_entity_poly.pdbx_strand_id
1 'polypeptide(L)'
;MFISAIAIRTKQIAISPKGWIVGGSTGNSIGVWSVFDDGDVPPRWKIPVRQMTGLNVNGIALNSKHRELMVPTGNGNTIMTFYFPEVF
;
A
#
# COMPACT_ATOMS: atom_id res chain seq x y z
N MET A 1 -15.05 8.83 24.72
CA MET A 1 -13.96 8.17 23.97
C MET A 1 -14.30 8.34 22.49
N PHE A 2 -13.64 9.25 21.78
CA PHE A 2 -13.83 9.39 20.33
C PHE A 2 -12.91 8.38 19.66
N ILE A 3 -13.48 7.43 18.92
CA ILE A 3 -12.71 6.50 18.11
C ILE A 3 -12.29 7.28 16.87
N SER A 4 -11.02 7.65 16.81
CA SER A 4 -10.44 8.21 15.59
C SER A 4 -10.09 7.06 14.65
N ALA A 5 -10.40 7.21 13.37
CA ALA A 5 -10.22 6.16 12.38
C ALA A 5 -9.61 6.74 11.10
N ILE A 6 -8.56 6.10 10.61
CA ILE A 6 -8.02 6.35 9.28
C ILE A 6 -9.00 5.77 8.24
N ALA A 7 -9.48 6.60 7.32
CA ALA A 7 -10.37 6.19 6.25
C ALA A 7 -9.58 5.88 4.96
N ILE A 8 -9.20 4.62 4.73
CA ILE A 8 -8.59 4.18 3.47
C ILE A 8 -9.64 3.48 2.61
N ARG A 9 -9.97 4.07 1.46
CA ARG A 9 -10.88 3.49 0.46
C ARG A 9 -10.11 2.53 -0.44
N THR A 10 -9.91 1.29 0.02
CA THR A 10 -9.18 0.25 -0.71
C THR A 10 -9.87 -1.11 -0.62
N LYS A 11 -9.58 -1.98 -1.60
CA LYS A 11 -10.05 -3.38 -1.59
C LYS A 11 -9.26 -4.26 -0.62
N GLN A 12 -8.00 -3.91 -0.37
CA GLN A 12 -7.10 -4.67 0.50
C GLN A 12 -6.07 -3.72 1.16
N ILE A 13 -5.64 -4.10 2.36
CA ILE A 13 -4.50 -3.51 3.07
C ILE A 13 -3.58 -4.61 3.57
N ALA A 14 -2.32 -4.26 3.82
CA ALA A 14 -1.40 -5.02 4.64
C ALA A 14 -0.80 -4.10 5.71
N ILE A 15 -0.54 -4.64 6.90
CA ILE A 15 0.14 -3.91 7.97
C ILE A 15 1.52 -4.52 8.15
N SER A 16 2.56 -3.69 8.12
CA SER A 16 3.92 -4.14 8.36
C SER A 16 4.23 -4.25 9.86
N PRO A 17 5.29 -4.98 10.25
CA PRO A 17 5.71 -5.09 11.65
C PRO A 17 6.04 -3.73 12.32
N LYS A 18 6.44 -2.73 11.53
CA LYS A 18 6.71 -1.36 12.00
C LYS A 18 5.46 -0.49 12.20
N GLY A 19 4.27 -1.02 11.91
CA GLY A 19 3.04 -0.24 11.98
C GLY A 19 2.83 0.66 10.76
N TRP A 20 3.30 0.24 9.59
CA TRP A 20 2.92 0.88 8.33
C TRP A 20 1.70 0.18 7.74
N ILE A 21 0.67 0.96 7.42
CA ILE A 21 -0.48 0.52 6.63
C ILE A 21 -0.13 0.72 5.16
N VAL A 22 -0.11 -0.37 4.39
CA VAL A 22 0.10 -0.34 2.95
C VAL A 22 -1.22 -0.71 2.27
N GLY A 23 -1.74 0.19 1.43
CA GLY A 23 -3.07 0.08 0.86
C GLY A 23 -3.17 0.66 -0.55
N GLY A 24 -4.22 0.28 -1.27
CA GLY A 24 -4.59 0.94 -2.52
C GLY A 24 -4.91 2.43 -2.26
N SER A 25 -4.51 3.28 -3.19
CA SER A 25 -4.68 4.73 -3.12
C SER A 25 -5.19 5.30 -4.45
N THR A 26 -5.45 6.60 -4.48
CA THR A 26 -6.05 7.32 -5.61
C THR A 26 -5.24 7.19 -6.88
N GLY A 27 -5.93 6.93 -8.00
CA GLY A 27 -5.27 6.78 -9.32
C GLY A 27 -4.68 5.39 -9.55
N ASN A 28 -5.13 4.38 -8.82
CA ASN A 28 -4.63 3.01 -8.92
C ASN A 28 -3.13 2.91 -8.57
N SER A 29 -2.78 3.59 -7.48
CA SER A 29 -1.46 3.62 -6.87
C SER A 29 -1.48 2.86 -5.56
N ILE A 30 -0.32 2.70 -4.95
CA ILE A 30 -0.20 2.25 -3.56
C ILE A 30 0.12 3.44 -2.69
N GLY A 31 -0.52 3.53 -1.55
CA GLY A 31 -0.23 4.49 -0.49
C GLY A 31 0.32 3.77 0.75
N VAL A 32 1.12 4.49 1.51
CA VAL A 32 1.64 4.04 2.81
C VAL A 32 1.33 5.09 3.87
N TRP A 33 0.69 4.66 4.96
CA TRP A 33 0.28 5.46 6.10
C TRP A 33 0.79 4.85 7.40
N SER A 34 0.85 5.63 8.47
CA SER A 34 1.17 5.10 9.78
C SER A 34 -0.10 4.62 10.48
N VAL A 35 0.01 3.56 11.29
CA VAL A 35 -1.04 3.20 12.25
C VAL A 35 -1.29 4.27 13.32
N PHE A 36 -0.41 5.26 13.44
CA PHE A 36 -0.54 6.39 14.36
C PHE A 36 -1.11 7.65 13.69
N ASP A 37 -1.43 7.61 12.39
CA ASP A 37 -2.12 8.73 11.75
C ASP A 37 -3.53 8.89 12.33
N ASP A 38 -4.00 10.13 12.36
CA ASP A 38 -5.33 10.46 12.84
C ASP A 38 -6.08 11.29 11.78
N GLY A 39 -7.25 10.80 11.39
CA GLY A 39 -8.15 11.44 10.43
C GLY A 39 -7.76 11.23 8.95
N ASP A 40 -8.02 12.26 8.13
CA ASP A 40 -7.78 12.25 6.69
C ASP A 40 -6.36 12.72 6.37
N VAL A 41 -5.40 11.80 6.53
CA VAL A 41 -3.97 12.06 6.32
C VAL A 41 -3.54 11.54 4.95
N PRO A 42 -2.83 12.34 4.13
CA PRO A 42 -2.29 11.86 2.87
C PRO A 42 -1.23 10.77 3.10
N PRO A 43 -1.03 9.84 2.14
CA PRO A 43 0.00 8.82 2.28
C PRO A 43 1.39 9.44 2.35
N ARG A 44 2.23 8.96 3.27
CA ARG A 44 3.64 9.38 3.37
C ARG A 44 4.45 8.96 2.15
N TRP A 45 4.10 7.81 1.57
CA TRP A 45 4.67 7.35 0.31
C TRP A 45 3.57 6.96 -0.65
N LYS A 46 3.73 7.35 -1.92
CA LYS A 46 2.83 6.97 -3.02
C LYS A 46 3.63 6.32 -4.13
N ILE A 47 3.29 5.07 -4.46
CA ILE A 47 3.89 4.34 -5.59
C ILE A 47 2.89 4.40 -6.75
N PRO A 48 3.16 5.16 -7.82
CA PRO A 48 2.21 5.39 -8.91
C PRO A 48 2.19 4.22 -9.91
N VAL A 49 1.82 3.02 -9.43
CA VAL A 49 1.86 1.75 -10.16
C VAL A 49 1.31 1.86 -11.58
N ARG A 50 0.05 2.30 -11.75
CA ARG A 50 -0.57 2.40 -13.08
C ARG A 50 0.14 3.38 -14.01
N GLN A 51 0.66 4.48 -13.49
CA GLN A 51 1.37 5.47 -14.30
C GLN A 51 2.73 4.95 -14.78
N MET A 52 3.40 4.15 -13.94
CA MET A 52 4.71 3.57 -14.27
C MET A 52 4.60 2.38 -15.21
N THR A 53 3.59 1.52 -15.05
CA THR A 53 3.56 0.20 -15.70
C THR A 53 2.34 -0.03 -16.58
N GLY A 54 1.31 0.82 -16.50
CA GLY A 54 0.01 0.57 -17.13
C GLY A 54 -0.83 -0.50 -16.41
N LEU A 55 -0.34 -1.09 -15.32
CA LEU A 55 -1.00 -2.18 -14.61
C LEU A 55 -1.86 -1.69 -13.44
N ASN A 56 -2.87 -2.50 -13.10
CA ASN A 56 -3.80 -2.22 -12.01
C ASN A 56 -3.34 -2.85 -10.70
N VAL A 57 -3.49 -2.14 -9.58
CA VAL A 57 -3.29 -2.67 -8.24
C VAL A 57 -4.55 -3.45 -7.84
N ASN A 58 -4.43 -4.78 -7.74
CA ASN A 58 -5.56 -5.64 -7.36
C ASN A 58 -5.41 -6.29 -5.99
N GLY A 59 -4.21 -6.26 -5.43
CA GLY A 59 -3.93 -6.75 -4.09
C GLY A 59 -2.57 -6.29 -3.60
N ILE A 60 -2.30 -6.59 -2.34
CA ILE A 60 -1.08 -6.19 -1.65
C ILE A 60 -0.62 -7.35 -0.76
N ALA A 61 0.67 -7.67 -0.84
CA ALA A 61 1.33 -8.56 0.11
C ALA A 61 2.69 -7.98 0.53
N LEU A 62 3.11 -8.26 1.76
CA LEU A 62 4.38 -7.85 2.31
C LEU A 62 5.25 -9.08 2.56
N ASN A 63 6.46 -9.08 2.03
CA ASN A 63 7.47 -10.12 2.24
C ASN A 63 8.57 -9.57 3.16
N SER A 64 8.40 -9.75 4.48
CA SER A 64 9.33 -9.22 5.48
C SER A 64 10.73 -9.82 5.41
N LYS A 65 10.87 -11.04 4.89
CA LYS A 65 12.17 -11.70 4.78
C LYS A 65 13.09 -10.99 3.78
N HIS A 66 12.52 -10.52 2.68
CA HIS A 66 13.27 -9.86 1.60
C HIS A 66 13.07 -8.34 1.54
N ARG A 67 12.18 -7.81 2.41
CA ARG A 67 11.79 -6.40 2.47
C ARG A 67 11.16 -5.92 1.17
N GLU A 68 10.16 -6.68 0.71
CA GLU A 68 9.51 -6.45 -0.57
C GLU A 68 8.01 -6.22 -0.42
N LEU A 69 7.50 -5.26 -1.17
CA LEU A 69 6.08 -5.05 -1.43
C LEU A 69 5.69 -5.75 -2.73
N MET A 70 4.75 -6.68 -2.65
CA MET A 70 4.24 -7.45 -3.79
C MET A 70 2.85 -7.00 -4.19
N VAL A 71 2.64 -6.84 -5.50
CA VAL A 71 1.46 -6.23 -6.09
C VAL A 71 0.94 -7.11 -7.22
N PRO A 72 -0.01 -8.03 -6.95
CA PRO A 72 -0.71 -8.75 -7.99
C PRO A 72 -1.54 -7.79 -8.84
N THR A 73 -1.52 -8.01 -10.16
CA THR A 73 -2.16 -7.12 -11.14
C THR A 73 -3.41 -7.72 -11.76
N GLY A 74 -4.44 -6.89 -11.92
CA GLY A 74 -5.72 -7.33 -12.48
C GLY A 74 -5.77 -7.46 -13.99
N ASN A 75 -4.89 -6.76 -14.71
CA ASN A 75 -4.88 -6.66 -16.17
C ASN A 75 -3.55 -7.10 -16.82
N GLY A 76 -2.58 -7.57 -16.02
CA GLY A 76 -1.27 -7.97 -16.50
C GLY A 76 -0.90 -9.42 -16.24
N ASN A 77 -1.72 -10.17 -15.47
CA ASN A 77 -1.39 -11.51 -14.98
C ASN A 77 0.06 -11.61 -14.44
N THR A 78 0.48 -10.55 -13.75
CA THR A 78 1.86 -10.35 -13.30
C THR A 78 1.85 -9.94 -11.83
N ILE A 79 2.84 -10.39 -11.06
CA ILE A 79 3.11 -9.87 -9.71
C ILE A 79 4.29 -8.91 -9.82
N MET A 80 4.05 -7.64 -9.53
CA MET A 80 5.15 -6.66 -9.42
C MET A 80 5.71 -6.68 -8.02
N THR A 81 7.02 -6.62 -7.90
CA THR A 81 7.73 -6.61 -6.63
C THR A 81 8.57 -5.35 -6.52
N PHE A 82 8.40 -4.61 -5.44
CA PHE A 82 9.17 -3.42 -5.12
C PHE A 82 10.01 -3.71 -3.88
N TYR A 83 11.33 -3.56 -3.99
CA TYR A 83 12.18 -3.52 -2.81
C TYR A 83 11.90 -2.22 -2.05
N PHE A 84 11.45 -2.35 -0.79
CA PHE A 84 11.01 -1.20 0.01
C PHE A 84 11.39 -1.40 1.49
N PRO A 85 12.67 -1.23 1.86
CA PRO A 85 13.16 -1.54 3.20
C PRO A 85 12.59 -0.65 4.32
N GLU A 86 12.14 0.55 4.00
CA GLU A 86 11.64 1.51 4.99
C GLU A 86 10.32 1.07 5.63
N VAL A 87 9.52 0.25 4.94
CA VAL A 87 8.24 -0.23 5.48
C VAL A 87 8.37 -1.46 6.39
N PHE A 88 9.56 -2.08 6.49
CA PHE A 88 9.79 -3.29 7.29
C PHE A 88 10.63 -3.04 8.52
#